data_AF-A0A7L3Y0S8-F1
#
_entry.id   AF-A0A7L3Y0S8-F1
#
_cell.length_a   1.000
_cell.length_b   1.000
_cell.length_c   1.000
_cell.angle_alpha   90.00
_cell.angle_beta   90.00
_cell.angle_gamma   90.00
#
_symmetry.space_group_name_H-M   'P 1'
#
loop_
_entity.id
_entity.type
_entity.pdbx_description
1 polymer ?
#
loop_
_entity_poly.entity_id
_entity_poly.type
_entity_poly.pdbx_seq_one_letter_code
_entity_poly.pdbx_strand_id
1 'polypeptide(L)'
;CLFPAGAPPGPVSAPAASAALPPRALGPPPLGPSSPAPRAETGRPSAAACPEEERGVPAAAVLTPLREALDACRPAVQKQVCDDIGRRLTVLGDAWAQGKLSAPVRKRMSLLVQELQQQHWDTADEIHRSLMVDHVNEVSQWLVGVKRLIAETRSLPAAEPAAATDGSAEAGPGQEDP
;
A
#
# COMPACT_ATOMS: atom_id res chain seq x y z
N CYS A 1 10.75 -7.10 -57.47
CA CYS A 1 9.98 -6.04 -56.79
C CYS A 1 10.71 -5.74 -55.48
N LEU A 2 11.63 -4.78 -55.29
CA LEU A 2 11.69 -3.35 -55.66
C LEU A 2 10.41 -2.62 -55.24
N PHE A 3 10.34 -2.06 -54.02
CA PHE A 3 10.48 -0.62 -53.68
C PHE A 3 10.34 -0.37 -52.14
N PRO A 4 10.83 0.78 -51.61
CA PRO A 4 11.24 0.99 -50.21
C PRO A 4 10.34 1.98 -49.42
N ALA A 5 10.50 2.02 -48.08
CA ALA A 5 9.99 3.07 -47.19
C ALA A 5 10.84 3.06 -45.89
N GLY A 6 11.24 4.14 -45.24
CA GLY A 6 11.08 5.58 -45.38
C GLY A 6 11.95 6.22 -44.27
N ALA A 7 12.53 7.38 -44.56
CA ALA A 7 13.58 8.07 -43.78
C ALA A 7 13.08 8.71 -42.45
N PRO A 8 13.99 9.10 -41.52
CA PRO A 8 13.66 9.47 -40.13
C PRO A 8 13.13 10.91 -39.95
N PRO A 9 12.47 11.22 -38.80
CA PRO A 9 11.91 12.55 -38.50
C PRO A 9 12.98 13.59 -38.12
N GLY A 10 12.79 14.82 -38.61
CA GLY A 10 13.72 15.95 -38.41
C GLY A 10 13.60 16.67 -37.06
N PRO A 11 14.61 17.47 -36.66
CA PRO A 11 14.56 18.33 -35.49
C PRO A 11 14.44 19.83 -35.86
N VAL A 12 13.61 20.60 -35.15
CA VAL A 12 13.72 22.06 -34.91
C VAL A 12 12.50 22.50 -34.08
N SER A 13 12.61 22.64 -32.76
CA SER A 13 13.09 23.81 -32.00
C SER A 13 12.26 25.08 -32.23
N ALA A 14 11.44 25.45 -31.24
CA ALA A 14 10.72 26.71 -31.16
C ALA A 14 11.00 27.36 -29.79
N PRO A 15 11.43 28.64 -29.74
CA PRO A 15 11.41 29.43 -28.51
C PRO A 15 10.60 30.72 -28.68
N ALA A 16 9.57 30.90 -27.85
CA ALA A 16 8.92 32.19 -27.53
C ALA A 16 7.85 31.92 -26.46
N ALA A 17 7.62 32.70 -25.41
CA ALA A 17 8.23 33.89 -24.87
C ALA A 17 7.84 33.91 -23.38
N SER A 18 8.79 34.18 -22.49
CA SER A 18 8.50 34.46 -21.07
C SER A 18 8.32 35.95 -20.91
N ALA A 19 7.14 36.40 -20.48
CA ALA A 19 6.97 37.76 -19.96
C ALA A 19 5.78 37.85 -18.99
N ALA A 20 6.05 38.58 -17.90
CA ALA A 20 5.14 39.24 -16.96
C ALA A 20 4.62 38.43 -15.75
N LEU A 21 5.31 38.60 -14.61
CA LEU A 21 4.71 38.56 -13.27
C LEU A 21 5.18 39.81 -12.46
N PRO A 22 4.36 40.32 -11.52
CA PRO A 22 4.36 41.72 -11.02
C PRO A 22 5.33 41.95 -9.82
N PRO A 23 5.46 43.20 -9.29
CA PRO A 23 6.66 43.65 -8.58
C PRO A 23 6.70 43.27 -7.09
N ARG A 24 7.93 43.26 -6.57
CA ARG A 24 8.28 43.04 -5.15
C ARG A 24 7.96 44.30 -4.33
N ALA A 25 7.21 44.14 -3.24
CA ALA A 25 7.11 45.11 -2.14
C ALA A 25 7.25 44.32 -0.82
N LEU A 26 8.43 44.33 -0.19
CA LEU A 26 8.83 45.20 0.93
C LEU A 26 7.85 45.22 2.12
N GLY A 27 8.22 44.51 3.19
CA GLY A 27 7.92 44.92 4.57
C GLY A 27 7.72 43.78 5.58
N PRO A 28 8.73 43.42 6.40
CA PRO A 28 8.50 42.71 7.66
C PRO A 28 8.23 43.70 8.82
N PRO A 29 7.24 43.45 9.71
CA PRO A 29 7.06 44.23 10.93
C PRO A 29 8.04 43.83 12.06
N PRO A 30 8.32 44.74 13.02
CA PRO A 30 9.49 44.68 13.89
C PRO A 30 9.34 43.86 15.19
N LEU A 31 10.53 43.48 15.67
CA LEU A 31 10.96 43.00 16.99
C LEU A 31 10.05 43.35 18.19
N GLY A 32 9.66 42.32 18.94
CA GLY A 32 9.32 42.43 20.36
C GLY A 32 10.28 41.58 21.20
N PRO A 33 11.04 42.17 22.16
CA PRO A 33 11.79 41.41 23.15
C PRO A 33 11.01 41.34 24.47
N SER A 34 10.81 40.13 24.99
CA SER A 34 10.56 39.93 26.43
C SER A 34 10.79 38.47 26.82
N SER A 35 11.93 38.26 27.49
CA SER A 35 12.28 37.11 28.35
C SER A 35 11.31 37.01 29.56
N PRO A 36 11.28 35.93 30.39
CA PRO A 36 12.44 35.14 30.85
C PRO A 36 12.27 33.60 30.95
N ALA A 37 13.40 32.91 31.03
CA ALA A 37 13.56 31.54 31.59
C ALA A 37 13.09 31.51 33.07
N PRO A 38 12.92 30.36 33.78
CA PRO A 38 13.57 29.05 33.58
C PRO A 38 12.73 27.78 33.90
N ARG A 39 13.12 26.61 33.38
CA ARG A 39 13.26 25.40 34.22
C ARG A 39 14.11 24.35 33.52
N ALA A 40 15.13 23.90 34.23
CA ALA A 40 15.83 22.67 33.91
C ALA A 40 14.85 21.49 34.09
N GLU A 41 14.72 20.66 33.07
CA GLU A 41 14.38 19.26 33.25
C GLU A 41 15.14 18.43 32.21
N THR A 42 16.02 17.60 32.74
CA THR A 42 16.67 16.49 32.05
C THR A 42 15.61 15.60 31.41
N GLY A 43 15.57 15.54 30.08
CA GLY A 43 14.60 14.68 29.41
C GLY A 43 14.70 14.66 27.89
N ARG A 44 15.67 13.91 27.37
CA ARG A 44 15.67 13.24 26.05
C ARG A 44 15.72 14.15 24.80
N PRO A 45 16.79 14.08 23.97
CA PRO A 45 16.80 14.82 22.71
C PRO A 45 15.75 14.24 21.75
N SER A 46 14.79 15.11 21.42
CA SER A 46 14.40 15.41 20.05
C SER A 46 13.79 14.25 19.27
N ALA A 47 12.51 13.98 19.53
CA ALA A 47 11.61 13.49 18.49
C ALA A 47 11.57 14.54 17.38
N ALA A 48 12.35 14.30 16.31
CA ALA A 48 12.33 15.09 15.10
C ALA A 48 10.98 14.91 14.39
N ALA A 49 10.02 15.74 14.77
CA ALA A 49 9.02 16.29 13.87
C ALA A 49 9.75 17.32 12.97
N CYS A 50 9.65 17.40 11.63
CA CYS A 50 8.89 16.74 10.56
C CYS A 50 9.76 16.89 9.25
N PRO A 51 9.33 16.41 8.06
CA PRO A 51 8.37 17.18 7.27
C PRO A 51 7.14 16.36 6.85
N GLU A 52 5.98 16.90 7.19
CA GLU A 52 4.72 16.65 6.49
C GLU A 52 4.80 17.40 5.15
N GLU A 53 5.37 16.78 4.12
CA GLU A 53 5.29 17.32 2.75
C GLU A 53 5.33 16.22 1.69
N GLU A 54 4.16 15.60 1.50
CA GLU A 54 3.52 15.26 0.23
C GLU A 54 2.34 14.38 0.63
N ARG A 55 1.10 14.80 0.32
CA ARG A 55 -0.13 14.10 0.69
C ARG A 55 -0.30 12.81 -0.13
N GLY A 56 0.68 11.93 -0.05
CA GLY A 56 0.67 10.56 -0.54
C GLY A 56 0.31 9.60 0.58
N VAL A 57 -0.10 8.39 0.21
CA VAL A 57 -0.38 7.32 1.15
C VAL A 57 0.87 7.06 2.02
N PRO A 58 0.75 7.02 3.36
CA PRO A 58 1.87 6.67 4.22
C PRO A 58 2.19 5.17 4.09
N ALA A 59 3.48 4.83 3.97
CA ALA A 59 3.94 3.44 3.83
C ALA A 59 3.39 2.54 4.94
N ALA A 60 3.32 3.07 6.17
CA ALA A 60 2.79 2.36 7.33
C ALA A 60 1.33 1.93 7.16
N ALA A 61 0.48 2.71 6.46
CA ALA A 61 -0.92 2.34 6.26
C ALA A 61 -1.10 1.12 5.33
N VAL A 62 -0.10 0.79 4.52
CA VAL A 62 -0.10 -0.38 3.62
C VAL A 62 0.69 -1.53 4.22
N LEU A 63 1.89 -1.25 4.76
CA LEU A 63 2.81 -2.27 5.26
C LEU A 63 2.35 -2.90 6.57
N THR A 64 1.75 -2.12 7.48
CA THR A 64 1.25 -2.64 8.77
C THR A 64 0.19 -3.73 8.58
N PRO A 65 -0.94 -3.49 7.89
CA PRO A 65 -1.97 -4.50 7.70
C PRO A 65 -1.47 -5.72 6.88
N LEU A 66 -0.55 -5.53 5.93
CA LEU A 66 0.08 -6.66 5.23
C LEU A 66 0.93 -7.53 6.18
N ARG A 67 1.63 -6.91 7.12
CA ARG A 67 2.45 -7.60 8.12
C ARG A 67 1.57 -8.34 9.13
N GLU A 68 0.47 -7.73 9.56
CA GLU A 68 -0.51 -8.37 10.45
C GLU A 68 -1.19 -9.56 9.77
N ALA A 69 -1.62 -9.42 8.51
CA ALA A 69 -2.17 -10.53 7.73
C ALA A 69 -1.16 -11.68 7.59
N LEU A 70 0.12 -11.38 7.39
CA LEU A 70 1.18 -12.39 7.34
C LEU A 70 1.35 -13.12 8.68
N ASP A 71 1.29 -12.41 9.81
CA ASP A 71 1.42 -13.02 11.14
C ASP A 71 0.21 -13.90 11.45
N ALA A 72 -1.00 -13.47 11.08
CA ALA A 72 -2.23 -14.28 11.17
C ALA A 72 -2.17 -15.55 10.32
N CYS A 73 -1.50 -15.51 9.16
CA CYS A 73 -1.27 -16.67 8.31
C CYS A 73 -0.17 -17.61 8.80
N ARG A 74 0.79 -17.11 9.58
CA ARG A 74 1.97 -17.87 10.04
C ARG A 74 1.67 -19.24 10.67
N PRO A 75 0.62 -19.45 11.49
CA PRO A 75 0.31 -20.76 12.06
C PRO A 75 -0.31 -21.76 11.07
N ALA A 76 -0.97 -21.28 10.01
CA ALA A 76 -1.64 -22.15 9.04
C ALA A 76 -0.81 -22.43 7.78
N VAL A 77 0.18 -21.58 7.53
CA VAL A 77 0.96 -21.57 6.28
C VAL A 77 2.37 -22.09 6.54
N GLN A 78 2.98 -22.75 5.53
CA GLN A 78 4.36 -23.20 5.65
C GLN A 78 5.33 -22.05 5.97
N LYS A 79 6.26 -22.29 6.89
CA LYS A 79 7.27 -21.31 7.31
C LYS A 79 8.01 -20.69 6.11
N GLN A 80 8.30 -21.48 5.09
CA GLN A 80 8.97 -21.01 3.86
C GLN A 80 8.14 -19.98 3.08
N VAL A 81 6.81 -20.16 3.03
CA VAL A 81 5.90 -19.23 2.35
C VAL A 81 5.79 -17.94 3.16
N CYS A 82 5.62 -18.02 4.47
CA CYS A 82 5.64 -16.85 5.35
C CYS A 82 6.96 -16.05 5.24
N ASP A 83 8.10 -16.75 5.20
CA ASP A 83 9.43 -16.15 5.07
C ASP A 83 9.67 -15.53 3.67
N ASP A 84 9.16 -16.15 2.60
CA ASP A 84 9.17 -15.56 1.26
C ASP A 84 8.31 -14.28 1.21
N ILE A 85 7.07 -14.32 1.71
CA ILE A 85 6.19 -13.15 1.74
C ILE A 85 6.83 -12.04 2.58
N GLY A 86 7.43 -12.37 3.73
CA GLY A 86 8.14 -11.40 4.58
C GLY A 86 9.31 -10.72 3.88
N ARG A 87 10.10 -11.47 3.10
CA ARG A 87 11.13 -10.89 2.23
C ARG A 87 10.53 -9.94 1.19
N ARG A 88 9.43 -10.33 0.54
CA ARG A 88 8.74 -9.51 -0.47
C ARG A 88 8.19 -8.22 0.12
N LEU A 89 7.60 -8.26 1.31
CA LEU A 89 7.14 -7.07 2.04
C LEU A 89 8.30 -6.14 2.41
N THR A 90 9.48 -6.69 2.72
CA THR A 90 10.69 -5.90 2.97
C THR A 90 11.13 -5.15 1.70
N VAL A 91 11.11 -5.83 0.55
CA VAL A 91 11.41 -5.19 -0.76
C VAL A 91 10.39 -4.09 -1.10
N LEU A 92 9.10 -4.31 -0.81
CA LEU A 92 8.06 -3.29 -0.96
C LEU A 92 8.37 -2.07 -0.08
N GLY A 93 8.72 -2.28 1.19
CA GLY A 93 9.07 -1.20 2.11
C GLY A 93 10.30 -0.41 1.67
N ASP A 94 11.33 -1.10 1.17
CA ASP A 94 12.53 -0.47 0.61
C ASP A 94 12.21 0.35 -0.66
N ALA A 95 11.43 -0.20 -1.58
CA ALA A 95 10.98 0.53 -2.78
C ALA A 95 10.14 1.76 -2.43
N TRP A 96 9.33 1.68 -1.37
CA TRP A 96 8.56 2.82 -0.86
C TRP A 96 9.44 3.89 -0.25
N ALA A 97 10.38 3.51 0.61
CA ALA A 97 11.32 4.43 1.25
C ALA A 97 12.26 5.11 0.24
N GLN A 98 12.65 4.39 -0.81
CA GLN A 98 13.44 4.92 -1.91
C GLN A 98 12.63 5.80 -2.88
N GLY A 99 11.31 5.92 -2.69
CA GLY A 99 10.44 6.69 -3.59
C GLY A 99 10.34 6.10 -5.00
N LYS A 100 10.70 4.82 -5.18
CA LYS A 100 10.61 4.10 -6.47
C LYS A 100 9.18 3.76 -6.85
N LEU A 101 8.23 3.94 -5.94
CA LEU A 101 6.81 3.68 -6.17
C LEU A 101 6.09 4.96 -6.61
N SER A 102 5.59 4.91 -7.84
CA SER A 102 4.76 5.97 -8.40
C SER A 102 3.52 6.26 -7.51
N ALA A 103 3.10 7.52 -7.44
CA ALA A 103 1.87 7.92 -6.71
C ALA A 103 0.62 7.06 -7.03
N PRO A 104 0.31 6.71 -8.30
CA PRO A 104 -0.80 5.80 -8.60
C PRO A 104 -0.62 4.39 -8.00
N VAL A 105 0.61 3.88 -7.92
CA VAL A 105 0.92 2.57 -7.30
C VAL A 105 0.67 2.62 -5.80
N ARG A 106 1.16 3.67 -5.12
CA ARG A 106 0.93 3.89 -3.68
C ARG A 106 -0.56 3.94 -3.34
N LYS A 107 -1.36 4.66 -4.15
CA LYS A 107 -2.82 4.74 -4.01
C LYS A 107 -3.51 3.39 -4.22
N ARG A 108 -3.19 2.70 -5.31
CA ARG A 108 -3.76 1.37 -5.61
C ARG A 108 -3.39 0.32 -4.57
N MET A 109 -2.19 0.37 -3.99
CA MET A 109 -1.83 -0.54 -2.90
C MET A 109 -2.63 -0.31 -1.63
N SER A 110 -3.03 0.93 -1.34
CA SER A 110 -3.95 1.20 -0.23
C SER A 110 -5.30 0.53 -0.44
N LEU A 111 -5.83 0.63 -1.67
CA LEU A 111 -7.07 -0.02 -2.04
C LEU A 111 -6.94 -1.54 -1.95
N LEU A 112 -5.85 -2.12 -2.48
CA LEU A 112 -5.61 -3.57 -2.41
C LEU A 112 -5.61 -4.06 -0.95
N VAL A 113 -4.96 -3.33 -0.05
CA VAL A 113 -4.93 -3.64 1.38
C VAL A 113 -6.29 -3.47 2.05
N GLN A 114 -7.09 -2.52 1.60
CA GLN A 114 -8.46 -2.32 2.08
C GLN A 114 -9.39 -3.47 1.63
N GLU A 115 -9.24 -3.93 0.39
CA GLU A 115 -9.96 -5.10 -0.12
C GLU A 115 -9.49 -6.41 0.56
N LEU A 116 -8.19 -6.52 0.87
CA LEU A 116 -7.65 -7.64 1.66
C LEU A 116 -8.33 -7.77 3.03
N GLN A 117 -8.52 -6.65 3.72
CA GLN A 117 -9.19 -6.61 5.03
C GLN A 117 -10.68 -6.95 4.94
N GLN A 118 -11.33 -6.54 3.85
CA GLN A 118 -12.73 -6.89 3.56
C GLN A 118 -12.90 -8.31 3.00
N GLN A 119 -11.81 -9.08 2.84
CA GLN A 119 -11.79 -10.39 2.20
C GLN A 119 -12.36 -10.38 0.77
N HIS A 120 -12.28 -9.25 0.08
CA HIS A 120 -12.70 -9.09 -1.30
C HIS A 120 -11.58 -9.51 -2.26
N TRP A 121 -11.40 -10.81 -2.40
CA TRP A 121 -10.31 -11.38 -3.19
C TRP A 121 -10.43 -11.04 -4.69
N ASP A 122 -11.66 -10.97 -5.23
CA ASP A 122 -11.92 -10.64 -6.63
C ASP A 122 -11.52 -9.19 -6.97
N THR A 123 -11.88 -8.23 -6.12
CA THR A 123 -11.47 -6.82 -6.28
C THR A 123 -9.96 -6.67 -6.15
N ALA A 124 -9.33 -7.42 -5.24
CA ALA A 124 -7.88 -7.43 -5.10
C ALA A 124 -7.18 -7.97 -6.36
N ASP A 125 -7.72 -8.99 -7.04
CA ASP A 125 -7.18 -9.50 -8.32
C ASP A 125 -7.36 -8.49 -9.46
N GLU A 126 -8.45 -7.72 -9.46
CA GLU A 126 -8.67 -6.65 -10.45
C GLU A 126 -7.63 -5.52 -10.29
N ILE A 127 -7.40 -5.05 -9.06
CA ILE A 127 -6.37 -4.05 -8.75
C ILE A 127 -4.99 -4.60 -9.13
N HIS A 128 -4.73 -5.88 -8.85
CA HIS A 128 -3.51 -6.57 -9.24
C HIS A 128 -3.31 -6.57 -10.77
N ARG A 129 -4.34 -6.90 -11.56
CA ARG A 129 -4.28 -6.85 -13.04
C ARG A 129 -4.01 -5.43 -13.53
N SER A 130 -4.69 -4.43 -13.00
CA SER A 130 -4.45 -3.02 -13.38
C SER A 130 -3.01 -2.60 -13.07
N LEU A 131 -2.47 -2.98 -11.91
CA LEU A 131 -1.08 -2.70 -11.56
C LEU A 131 -0.07 -3.42 -12.47
N MET A 132 -0.36 -4.66 -12.85
CA MET A 132 0.47 -5.42 -13.79
C MET A 132 0.44 -4.90 -15.22
N VAL A 133 -0.59 -4.14 -15.62
CA VAL A 133 -0.65 -3.54 -16.96
C VAL A 133 0.08 -2.19 -16.98
N ASP A 134 -0.15 -1.36 -15.97
CA ASP A 134 0.34 0.02 -15.98
C ASP A 134 1.79 0.14 -15.45
N HIS A 135 2.18 -0.64 -14.42
CA HIS A 135 3.43 -0.42 -13.66
C HIS A 135 4.14 -1.74 -13.28
N VAL A 136 4.19 -2.72 -14.19
CA VAL A 136 4.73 -4.07 -13.92
C VAL A 136 6.17 -4.07 -13.40
N ASN A 137 7.02 -3.19 -13.92
CA ASN A 137 8.44 -3.11 -13.56
C ASN A 137 8.65 -2.74 -12.08
N GLU A 138 7.75 -1.96 -11.49
CA GLU A 138 7.82 -1.55 -10.09
C GLU A 138 7.18 -2.58 -9.15
N VAL A 139 6.08 -3.21 -9.56
CA VAL A 139 5.26 -4.06 -8.67
C VAL A 139 5.62 -5.54 -8.73
N SER A 140 6.07 -6.06 -9.87
CA SER A 140 6.27 -7.50 -10.10
C SER A 140 7.21 -8.18 -9.10
N GLN A 141 8.18 -7.45 -8.55
CA GLN A 141 9.18 -7.99 -7.63
C GLN A 141 8.62 -8.42 -6.27
N TRP A 142 7.60 -7.73 -5.76
CA TRP A 142 7.01 -7.96 -4.44
C TRP A 142 5.53 -8.37 -4.50
N LEU A 143 4.82 -7.97 -5.56
CA LEU A 143 3.39 -8.22 -5.74
C LEU A 143 3.06 -9.72 -5.85
N VAL A 144 3.96 -10.54 -6.36
CA VAL A 144 3.81 -12.01 -6.35
C VAL A 144 3.70 -12.59 -4.93
N GLY A 145 4.41 -11.99 -3.97
CA GLY A 145 4.31 -12.34 -2.56
C GLY A 145 2.97 -11.90 -1.96
N VAL A 146 2.47 -10.73 -2.36
CA VAL A 146 1.14 -10.25 -1.95
C VAL A 146 0.03 -11.12 -2.53
N LYS A 147 0.14 -11.56 -3.79
CA LYS A 147 -0.82 -12.51 -4.40
C LYS A 147 -0.82 -13.87 -3.70
N ARG A 148 0.36 -14.34 -3.30
CA ARG A 148 0.50 -15.54 -2.47
C ARG A 148 -0.20 -15.31 -1.13
N LEU A 149 0.10 -14.21 -0.44
CA LEU A 149 -0.53 -13.84 0.83
C LEU A 149 -2.07 -13.87 0.72
N ILE A 150 -2.64 -13.24 -0.31
CA ILE A 150 -4.09 -13.25 -0.61
C ILE A 150 -4.64 -14.68 -0.72
N ALA A 151 -3.96 -15.56 -1.46
CA ALA A 151 -4.39 -16.94 -1.63
C ALA A 151 -4.32 -17.73 -0.32
N GLU A 152 -3.29 -17.51 0.49
CA GLU A 152 -3.14 -18.15 1.80
C GLU A 152 -4.19 -17.62 2.81
N THR A 153 -4.47 -16.31 2.82
CA THR A 153 -5.55 -15.73 3.65
C THR A 153 -6.93 -16.20 3.24
N ARG A 154 -7.14 -16.50 1.95
CA ARG A 154 -8.39 -17.13 1.46
C ARG A 154 -8.47 -18.60 1.87
N SER A 155 -7.34 -19.29 1.93
CA SER A 155 -7.28 -20.72 2.27
C SER A 155 -7.31 -20.98 3.78
N LEU A 156 -7.03 -19.96 4.60
CA LEU A 156 -7.36 -19.98 6.01
C LEU A 156 -8.87 -20.20 6.14
N PRO A 157 -9.34 -21.26 6.82
CA PRO A 157 -10.74 -21.32 7.18
C PRO A 157 -10.99 -20.10 8.05
N ALA A 158 -11.79 -19.15 7.55
CA ALA A 158 -12.28 -18.04 8.37
C ALA A 158 -12.84 -18.70 9.62
N ALA A 159 -12.21 -18.46 10.77
CA ALA A 159 -12.72 -18.96 12.03
C ALA A 159 -14.17 -18.48 12.11
N GLU A 160 -15.10 -19.41 11.89
CA GLU A 160 -16.53 -19.17 12.00
C GLU A 160 -16.73 -18.41 13.31
N PRO A 161 -17.28 -17.18 13.31
CA PRO A 161 -17.85 -16.69 14.53
C PRO A 161 -18.94 -17.68 14.88
N ALA A 162 -18.74 -18.38 15.99
CA ALA A 162 -19.70 -19.27 16.61
C ALA A 162 -21.05 -18.55 16.78
N ALA A 163 -21.90 -18.65 15.78
CA ALA A 163 -23.33 -18.44 15.93
C ALA A 163 -23.91 -19.78 16.38
N ALA A 164 -23.65 -20.10 17.65
CA ALA A 164 -24.49 -21.03 18.37
C ALA A 164 -25.91 -20.44 18.43
N THR A 165 -26.84 -21.00 17.68
CA THR A 165 -28.20 -21.15 18.16
C THR A 165 -28.50 -22.63 18.26
N ASP A 166 -28.21 -23.13 19.46
CA ASP A 166 -28.78 -24.32 20.05
C ASP A 166 -30.29 -24.39 19.73
N GLY A 167 -30.69 -25.50 19.11
CA GLY A 167 -32.08 -25.87 18.83
C GLY A 167 -32.23 -27.37 19.03
N SER A 168 -31.96 -27.81 20.25
CA SER A 168 -32.24 -29.15 20.73
C SER A 168 -33.77 -29.39 20.89
N ALA A 169 -34.14 -30.69 20.90
CA ALA A 169 -35.45 -31.29 21.15
C ALA A 169 -36.38 -31.40 19.92
N GLU A 170 -36.97 -32.54 19.55
CA GLU A 170 -36.99 -33.90 20.13
C GLU A 170 -37.81 -34.81 19.18
N ALA A 171 -37.56 -36.12 19.30
CA ALA A 171 -38.47 -37.25 19.07
C ALA A 171 -39.18 -37.50 17.72
N GLY A 172 -38.86 -38.68 17.16
CA GLY A 172 -39.78 -39.48 16.34
C GLY A 172 -39.11 -40.70 15.69
N PRO A 173 -39.06 -41.87 16.36
CA PRO A 173 -38.61 -43.12 15.75
C PRO A 173 -39.75 -43.72 14.90
N GLY A 174 -39.42 -44.22 13.72
CA GLY A 174 -40.39 -44.86 12.83
C GLY A 174 -39.69 -45.76 11.83
N GLN A 175 -39.22 -46.90 12.32
CA GLN A 175 -38.78 -48.05 11.54
C GLN A 175 -40.02 -48.88 11.17
N GLU A 176 -40.32 -49.04 9.89
CA GLU A 176 -40.93 -50.28 9.35
C GLU A 176 -41.01 -50.28 7.81
N ASP A 177 -40.24 -51.20 7.23
CA ASP A 177 -40.31 -51.80 5.88
C ASP A 177 -40.15 -53.32 6.16
N PRO A 178 -40.73 -54.28 5.42
CA PRO A 178 -41.07 -54.27 3.98
C PRO A 178 -42.53 -54.62 3.60
#